data_AF-A0A958ANU3-F1
#
_entry.id   AF-A0A958ANU3-F1
#
_cell.length_a   1.000
_cell.length_b   1.000
_cell.length_c   1.000
_cell.angle_alpha   90.00
_cell.angle_beta   90.00
_cell.angle_gamma   90.00
#
_symmetry.space_group_name_H-M   'P 1'
#
loop_
_entity.id
_entity.type
_entity.pdbx_description
1 polymer ?
#
loop_
_entity_poly.entity_id
_entity_poly.type
_entity_poly.pdbx_seq_one_letter_code
_entity_poly.pdbx_strand_id
1 'polypeptide(L)'
;DLTIAVMPVPIEETNRYGIMQVDENQNIMQFYEKPKERDKGNLASMGIYIFSTHVLAKRLAEHGKETPRTDFGHHVIPACLSAGDKVVAYKYEGYWVDVGTIDSYWSTNLALLQAEPALDLYGDQWPIHTKS
;
A
#
# COMPACT_ATOMS: atom_id res chain seq x y z
N ASP A 1 -10.07 -3.88 13.58
CA ASP A 1 -8.71 -3.37 13.39
C ASP A 1 -8.30 -3.45 11.92
N LEU A 2 -7.38 -2.59 11.50
CA LEU A 2 -6.85 -2.47 10.15
C LEU A 2 -5.32 -2.48 10.20
N THR A 3 -4.68 -3.33 9.41
CA THR A 3 -3.23 -3.31 9.16
C THR A 3 -2.96 -3.00 7.69
N ILE A 4 -2.06 -2.06 7.43
CA ILE A 4 -1.71 -1.63 6.07
C ILE A 4 -0.24 -1.94 5.83
N ALA A 5 0.06 -2.67 4.75
CA ALA A 5 1.44 -2.92 4.36
C ALA A 5 2.04 -1.64 3.76
N VAL A 6 3.21 -1.24 4.25
CA VAL A 6 3.91 -0.03 3.85
C VAL A 6 5.36 -0.29 3.49
N MET A 7 5.89 0.54 2.61
CA MET A 7 7.30 0.56 2.25
C MET A 7 7.78 2.00 2.06
N PRO A 8 9.01 2.35 2.48
CA PRO A 8 9.58 3.64 2.12
C PRO A 8 9.80 3.74 0.61
N VAL A 9 9.37 4.84 0.00
CA VAL A 9 9.60 5.17 -1.42
C VAL A 9 10.49 6.41 -1.55
N PRO A 10 11.09 6.66 -2.73
CA PRO A 10 11.74 7.93 -3.02
C PRO A 10 10.76 9.10 -2.83
N ILE A 11 11.25 10.21 -2.26
CA ILE A 11 10.43 11.39 -1.93
C ILE A 11 9.75 11.96 -3.19
N GLU A 12 10.42 11.85 -4.34
CA GLU A 12 9.97 12.31 -5.65
C GLU A 12 8.71 11.59 -6.14
N GLU A 13 8.49 10.36 -5.68
CA GLU A 13 7.37 9.49 -6.10
C GLU A 13 6.19 9.51 -5.13
N THR A 14 6.31 10.20 -3.99
CA THR A 14 5.30 10.20 -2.92
C THR A 14 3.90 10.62 -3.38
N ASN A 15 3.80 11.46 -4.42
CA ASN A 15 2.54 11.90 -5.00
C ASN A 15 1.77 10.82 -5.77
N ARG A 16 2.36 9.64 -5.99
CA ARG A 16 1.71 8.50 -6.65
C ARG A 16 1.00 7.58 -5.65
N TYR A 17 1.34 7.68 -4.37
CA TYR A 17 0.94 6.72 -3.34
C TYR A 17 0.14 7.38 -2.22
N GLY A 18 -0.54 6.55 -1.42
CA GLY A 18 -1.06 6.97 -0.12
C GLY A 18 0.08 7.02 0.90
N ILE A 19 0.39 8.19 1.43
CA ILE A 19 1.49 8.41 2.38
C ILE A 19 0.96 8.42 3.81
N MET A 20 1.70 7.78 4.70
CA MET A 20 1.28 7.58 6.10
C MET A 20 2.29 8.16 7.06
N GLN A 21 1.81 8.72 8.16
CA GLN A 21 2.63 9.04 9.32
C GLN A 21 2.27 8.08 10.45
N VAL A 22 3.30 7.54 11.08
CA VAL A 22 3.18 6.53 12.13
C VAL A 22 3.83 7.02 13.41
N ASP A 23 3.31 6.57 14.56
CA ASP A 23 3.96 6.73 15.85
C ASP A 23 5.07 5.68 16.09
N GLU A 24 5.68 5.72 17.28
CA GLU A 24 6.73 4.78 17.71
C GLU A 24 6.27 3.31 17.74
N ASN A 25 4.96 3.07 17.89
CA ASN A 25 4.35 1.75 17.94
C ASN A 25 3.77 1.31 16.58
N GLN A 26 4.09 2.04 15.50
CA GLN A 26 3.57 1.84 14.15
C GLN A 26 2.06 2.08 14.01
N ASN A 27 1.40 2.74 14.96
CA ASN A 27 0.02 3.16 14.77
C ASN A 27 0.01 4.30 13.75
N ILE A 28 -0.89 4.20 12.76
CA ILE A 28 -1.06 5.22 11.74
C ILE A 28 -1.84 6.38 12.33
N MET A 29 -1.18 7.53 12.42
CA MET A 29 -1.75 8.75 12.98
C MET A 29 -2.45 9.58 11.89
N GLN A 30 -1.87 9.60 10.69
CA GLN A 30 -2.37 10.39 9.57
C GLN A 30 -2.17 9.62 8.25
N PHE A 31 -3.11 9.80 7.34
CA PHE A 31 -3.09 9.24 5.99
C PHE A 31 -3.36 10.34 4.96
N TYR A 32 -2.51 10.40 3.94
CA TYR A 32 -2.58 11.36 2.85
C TYR A 32 -2.66 10.61 1.53
N GLU A 33 -3.81 10.65 0.87
CA GLU A 33 -3.96 10.04 -0.44
C GLU A 33 -3.32 10.93 -1.52
N LYS A 34 -2.26 10.43 -2.16
CA LYS A 34 -1.55 11.07 -3.29
C LYS A 34 -1.26 12.56 -3.04
N PRO A 35 -0.53 12.89 -1.95
CA PRO A 35 -0.28 14.27 -1.58
C PRO A 35 0.54 14.98 -2.66
N LYS A 36 0.20 16.25 -2.92
CA LYS A 36 1.00 17.11 -3.80
C LYS A 36 2.29 17.58 -3.11
N GLU A 37 2.22 17.77 -1.80
CA GLU A 37 3.33 18.19 -0.95
C GLU A 37 4.19 16.99 -0.56
N ARG A 38 5.51 17.20 -0.44
CA ARG A 38 6.50 16.15 -0.19
C ARG A 38 7.01 16.10 1.26
N ASP A 39 6.37 16.84 2.15
CA ASP A 39 6.72 16.98 3.57
C ASP A 39 5.94 15.99 4.47
N LYS A 40 5.10 15.13 3.89
CA LYS A 40 4.24 14.21 4.63
C LYS A 40 4.93 12.91 5.05
N GLY A 41 6.22 12.77 4.73
CA GLY A 41 6.99 11.55 4.91
C GLY A 41 7.07 10.73 3.62
N ASN A 42 7.61 9.53 3.71
CA ASN A 42 7.83 8.66 2.55
C ASN A 42 7.38 7.21 2.75
N LEU A 43 6.66 6.91 3.84
CA LEU A 43 6.03 5.60 4.03
C LEU A 43 4.79 5.51 3.16
N ALA A 44 4.91 4.80 2.05
CA ALA A 44 3.84 4.60 1.09
C ALA A 44 3.05 3.32 1.39
N SER A 45 1.74 3.40 1.25
CA SER A 45 0.85 2.25 1.20
C SER A 45 1.11 1.42 -0.05
N MET A 46 1.27 0.10 0.15
CA MET A 46 1.43 -0.87 -0.94
C MET A 46 0.09 -1.30 -1.56
N GLY A 47 -1.05 -0.79 -1.05
CA GLY A 47 -2.39 -1.21 -1.47
C GLY A 47 -2.84 -2.57 -0.93
N ILE A 48 -2.15 -3.11 0.09
CA ILE A 48 -2.48 -4.39 0.74
C ILE A 48 -2.99 -4.09 2.15
N TYR A 49 -4.23 -4.54 2.42
CA TYR A 49 -4.94 -4.24 3.66
C TYR A 49 -5.43 -5.52 4.33
N ILE A 50 -5.20 -5.64 5.63
CA ILE A 50 -5.75 -6.72 6.46
C ILE A 50 -6.74 -6.10 7.43
N PHE A 51 -8.00 -6.53 7.32
CA PHE A 51 -9.08 -6.04 8.18
C PHE A 51 -9.62 -7.15 9.06
N SER A 52 -10.01 -6.79 10.28
CA SER A 52 -11.06 -7.54 10.97
C SER A 52 -12.36 -7.41 10.16
N THR A 53 -12.95 -8.54 9.76
CA THR A 53 -14.09 -8.58 8.83
C THR A 53 -15.26 -7.68 9.25
N HIS A 54 -15.58 -7.65 10.54
CA HIS A 54 -16.69 -6.83 11.06
C HIS A 54 -16.42 -5.32 10.93
N VAL A 55 -15.16 -4.88 11.06
CA VAL A 55 -14.78 -3.47 10.83
C VAL A 55 -14.92 -3.12 9.37
N LEU A 56 -14.41 -3.96 8.46
CA LEU A 56 -14.54 -3.73 7.02
C LEU A 56 -16.01 -3.62 6.60
N ALA A 57 -16.85 -4.57 7.02
CA ALA A 57 -18.27 -4.58 6.69
C ALA A 57 -18.99 -3.32 7.20
N LYS A 58 -18.69 -2.90 8.44
CA LYS A 58 -19.24 -1.67 9.02
C LYS A 58 -18.85 -0.43 8.21
N ARG A 59 -17.56 -0.27 7.91
CA ARG A 59 -17.03 0.90 7.17
C ARG A 59 -17.54 0.96 5.74
N LEU A 60 -17.68 -0.17 5.06
CA LEU A 60 -18.28 -0.22 3.73
C LEU A 60 -19.78 0.13 3.76
N ALA A 61 -20.51 -0.24 4.81
CA ALA A 61 -21.93 0.09 4.96
C ALA A 61 -22.19 1.58 5.25
N GLU A 62 -21.23 2.29 5.87
CA GLU A 62 -21.30 3.73 6.11
C GLU A 62 -21.31 4.54 4.79
N HIS A 63 -20.64 4.02 3.77
CA HIS A 63 -20.66 4.58 2.42
C HIS A 63 -21.78 3.92 1.59
N GLY A 64 -23.03 4.29 1.91
CA GLY A 64 -24.23 3.78 1.25
C GLY A 64 -24.39 4.18 -0.23
N LYS A 65 -25.60 3.96 -0.79
CA LYS A 65 -25.93 4.19 -2.21
C LYS A 65 -25.61 5.59 -2.75
N GLU A 66 -25.45 6.58 -1.88
CA GLU A 66 -25.13 7.97 -2.24
C GLU A 66 -23.65 8.20 -2.57
N THR A 67 -22.76 7.26 -2.23
CA THR A 67 -21.34 7.28 -2.63
C THR A 67 -21.10 6.20 -3.69
N PRO A 68 -21.41 6.46 -4.98
CA PRO A 68 -21.44 5.43 -6.02
C PRO A 68 -20.06 4.79 -6.30
N ARG A 69 -18.97 5.36 -5.77
CA ARG A 69 -17.60 4.85 -5.96
C ARG A 69 -16.80 4.95 -4.67
N THR A 70 -17.09 4.04 -3.74
CA THR A 70 -16.31 3.88 -2.52
C THR A 70 -14.88 3.46 -2.88
N ASP A 71 -13.91 4.13 -2.29
CA ASP A 71 -12.47 3.96 -2.51
C ASP A 71 -11.76 3.83 -1.17
N PHE A 72 -10.76 2.95 -1.08
CA PHE A 72 -10.09 2.69 0.19
C PHE A 72 -9.28 3.89 0.68
N GLY A 73 -8.51 4.54 -0.20
CA GLY A 73 -7.66 5.68 0.16
C GLY A 73 -8.48 6.92 0.49
N HIS A 74 -9.51 7.22 -0.30
CA HIS A 74 -10.31 8.43 -0.12
C HIS A 74 -11.41 8.30 0.95
N HIS A 75 -11.90 7.09 1.22
CA HIS A 75 -13.09 6.90 2.06
C HIS A 75 -12.83 5.94 3.24
N VAL A 76 -12.49 4.68 2.97
CA VAL A 76 -12.49 3.62 4.00
C VAL A 76 -11.40 3.85 5.06
N ILE A 77 -10.16 4.13 4.65
CA ILE A 77 -9.03 4.35 5.56
C ILE A 77 -9.24 5.63 6.39
N PRO A 78 -9.60 6.79 5.79
CA PRO A 78 -9.97 7.98 6.56
C PRO A 78 -11.13 7.76 7.54
N ALA A 79 -12.14 6.96 7.17
CA ALA A 79 -13.25 6.62 8.05
C ALA A 79 -12.81 5.76 9.25
N CYS A 80 -11.91 4.80 9.05
CA CYS A 80 -11.32 4.02 10.14
C CYS A 80 -10.60 4.94 11.15
N LEU A 81 -9.75 5.84 10.65
CA LEU A 81 -9.00 6.79 11.48
C LEU A 81 -9.94 7.74 12.23
N SER A 82 -10.92 8.32 11.54
CA SER A 82 -11.85 9.29 12.13
C SER A 82 -12.74 8.69 13.21
N ALA A 83 -13.06 7.40 13.09
CA ALA A 83 -13.87 6.70 14.06
C ALA A 83 -13.05 6.04 15.20
N GLY A 84 -11.73 6.24 15.23
CA GLY A 84 -10.85 5.74 16.27
C GLY A 84 -10.59 4.23 16.21
N ASP A 85 -10.79 3.60 15.06
CA ASP A 85 -10.38 2.21 14.89
C ASP A 85 -8.86 2.11 14.99
N LYS A 86 -8.35 0.99 15.52
CA LYS A 86 -6.91 0.72 15.53
C LYS A 86 -6.43 0.48 14.10
N VAL A 87 -5.56 1.37 13.62
CA VAL A 87 -4.92 1.31 12.29
C VAL A 87 -3.41 1.22 12.47
N VAL A 88 -2.77 0.17 11.96
CA VAL A 88 -1.35 -0.13 12.16
C VAL A 88 -0.63 -0.29 10.83
N ALA A 89 0.58 0.25 10.73
CA ALA A 89 1.46 0.03 9.60
C ALA A 89 2.28 -1.24 9.79
N TYR A 90 2.36 -2.06 8.75
CA TYR A 90 3.27 -3.20 8.66
C TYR A 90 4.35 -2.87 7.63
N LYS A 91 5.58 -2.63 8.10
CA LYS A 91 6.70 -2.33 7.21
C LYS A 91 7.17 -3.60 6.51
N TYR A 92 6.99 -3.66 5.19
CA TYR A 92 7.44 -4.77 4.37
C TYR A 92 8.91 -4.55 3.95
N GLU A 93 9.72 -5.60 4.06
CA GLU A 93 11.17 -5.56 3.79
C GLU A 93 11.59 -6.43 2.59
N GLY A 94 10.62 -7.03 1.89
CA GLY A 94 10.88 -7.85 0.71
C GLY A 94 10.86 -7.06 -0.60
N TYR A 95 10.96 -7.79 -1.73
CA TYR A 95 10.85 -7.21 -3.06
C TYR A 95 9.43 -6.70 -3.33
N TRP A 96 9.31 -5.43 -3.72
CA TRP A 96 8.06 -4.82 -4.19
C TRP A 96 8.39 -3.72 -5.20
N VAL A 97 7.61 -3.65 -6.28
CA VAL A 97 7.74 -2.64 -7.32
C VAL A 97 6.35 -2.27 -7.84
N ASP A 98 6.02 -0.98 -7.88
CA ASP A 98 4.83 -0.45 -8.58
C ASP A 98 5.14 -0.25 -10.07
N VAL A 99 4.63 -1.16 -10.90
CA VAL A 99 4.83 -1.14 -12.35
C VAL A 99 3.76 -0.27 -13.04
N GLY A 100 3.78 1.03 -12.72
CA GLY A 100 2.78 2.01 -13.17
C GLY A 100 3.14 2.80 -14.43
N THR A 101 4.41 2.79 -14.87
CA THR A 101 4.91 3.53 -16.05
C THR A 101 5.62 2.60 -17.04
N ILE A 102 5.73 3.02 -18.31
CA ILE A 102 6.48 2.27 -19.33
C ILE A 102 7.94 2.04 -18.90
N ASP A 103 8.59 3.06 -18.33
CA ASP A 103 9.96 2.95 -17.83
C ASP A 103 10.07 1.96 -16.67
N SER A 104 9.12 1.97 -15.72
CA SER A 104 9.09 1.01 -14.61
C SER A 104 8.87 -0.41 -15.11
N TYR A 105 7.98 -0.61 -16.10
CA TYR A 105 7.75 -1.90 -16.72
C TYR A 105 9.02 -2.43 -17.40
N TRP A 106 9.67 -1.58 -18.19
CA TRP A 106 10.88 -1.97 -18.88
C TRP A 106 12.01 -2.30 -17.88
N SER A 107 12.36 -1.36 -17.00
CA SER A 107 13.43 -1.56 -16.01
C SER A 107 13.21 -2.78 -15.12
N THR A 108 11.98 -3.06 -14.68
CA THR A 108 11.64 -4.25 -13.89
C THR A 108 11.93 -5.54 -14.65
N ASN A 109 11.62 -5.59 -15.95
CA ASN A 109 11.91 -6.76 -16.77
C ASN A 109 13.42 -6.92 -17.02
N LEU A 110 14.16 -5.82 -17.24
CA LEU A 110 15.62 -5.86 -17.36
C LEU A 110 16.32 -6.37 -16.12
N ALA A 111 15.79 -6.02 -14.94
CA ALA A 111 16.39 -6.39 -13.67
C ALA A 111 16.53 -7.92 -13.52
N LEU A 112 15.67 -8.70 -14.19
CA LEU A 112 15.74 -10.17 -14.23
C LEU A 112 16.96 -10.72 -14.99
N LEU A 113 17.64 -9.90 -15.80
CA LEU A 113 18.85 -10.29 -16.53
C LEU A 113 20.13 -10.15 -15.71
N GLN A 114 20.05 -9.57 -14.50
CA GLN A 114 21.19 -9.48 -13.60
C GLN A 114 21.65 -10.88 -13.15
N ALA A 115 22.94 -11.01 -12.84
CA ALA A 115 23.48 -12.28 -12.32
C ALA A 115 22.78 -12.74 -11.04
N GLU A 116 22.40 -11.79 -10.18
CA GLU A 116 21.62 -11.99 -8.97
C GLU A 116 20.44 -11.01 -8.97
N PRO A 117 19.29 -11.37 -9.58
CA PRO A 117 18.13 -10.48 -9.64
C PRO A 117 17.48 -10.35 -8.26
N ALA A 118 16.96 -9.16 -7.95
CA ALA A 118 16.27 -8.92 -6.69
C ALA A 118 14.95 -9.71 -6.53
N LEU A 119 14.35 -10.12 -7.66
CA LEU A 119 13.24 -11.06 -7.71
C LEU A 119 13.73 -12.41 -8.23
N ASP A 120 13.79 -13.41 -7.36
CA ASP A 120 14.14 -14.78 -7.73
C ASP A 120 12.91 -15.52 -8.27
N LEU A 121 12.90 -15.78 -9.58
CA LEU A 121 11.85 -16.54 -10.27
C LEU A 121 12.16 -18.04 -10.37
N TYR A 122 13.36 -18.47 -9.99
CA TYR A 122 13.81 -19.86 -10.09
C TYR A 122 13.80 -20.59 -8.73
N GLY A 123 13.57 -19.86 -7.63
CA GLY A 123 13.46 -20.42 -6.30
C GLY A 123 12.20 -21.26 -6.08
N ASP A 124 12.39 -22.46 -5.51
CA ASP A 124 11.29 -23.42 -5.25
C ASP A 124 10.47 -23.13 -3.98
N GLN A 125 10.90 -22.18 -3.15
CA GLN A 125 10.29 -21.92 -1.84
C GLN A 125 8.95 -21.16 -1.93
N TRP A 126 8.75 -20.36 -2.99
CA TRP A 126 7.54 -19.58 -3.20
C TRP A 126 7.18 -19.53 -4.70
N PRO A 127 6.64 -20.62 -5.25
CA PRO A 127 6.43 -20.74 -6.69
C PRO A 127 5.37 -19.77 -7.20
N ILE A 128 5.62 -19.20 -8.38
CA ILE A 128 4.68 -18.34 -9.10
C ILE A 128 3.98 -19.19 -10.17
N HIS A 129 2.66 -19.38 -10.01
CA HIS A 129 1.87 -20.13 -10.98
C HIS A 129 1.38 -19.25 -12.14
N THR A 130 1.50 -19.75 -13.37
CA THR A 130 0.95 -19.11 -14.58
C THR A 130 0.39 -20.17 -15.54
N LYS A 131 -0.33 -19.74 -16.58
CA LYS A 131 -0.75 -20.65 -17.67
C LYS A 131 0.48 -21.08 -18.46
N SER A 132 0.61 -22.39 -18.66
CA SER A 132 1.57 -22.99 -19.60
C SER A 132 1.07 -22.90 -21.03
#